data_AF-A0A536B3A9-F1
#
_entry.id   AF-A0A536B3A9-F1
#
_cell.length_a   1.000
_cell.length_b   1.000
_cell.length_c   1.000
_cell.angle_alpha   90.00
_cell.angle_beta   90.00
_cell.angle_gamma   90.00
#
_symmetry.space_group_name_H-M   'P 1'
#
loop_
_entity.id
_entity.type
_entity.pdbx_description
1 polymer ?
#
loop_
_entity_poly.entity_id
_entity_poly.type
_entity_poly.pdbx_seq_one_letter_code
_entity_poly.pdbx_strand_id
1 'polypeptide(L)'
;MRPFLDGSRSSSHPNIFGGEDTTTPKGTIESKPNIFGGTDYRLPNGERIESHPNIFGGQDFRQPGGLVVECRPNLFGGEDCR
;
A
#
# COMPACT_ATOMS: atom_id res chain seq x y z
N MET A 1 -12.45 -2.55 10.48
CA MET A 1 -12.79 -1.11 10.54
C MET A 1 -11.83 -0.43 11.50
N ARG A 2 -11.03 0.55 11.04
CA ARG A 2 -10.09 1.29 11.91
C ARG A 2 -10.54 2.76 12.00
N PRO A 3 -10.77 3.31 13.21
CA PRO A 3 -11.19 4.70 13.38
C PRO A 3 -10.01 5.66 13.25
N PHE A 4 -10.24 6.81 12.62
CA PHE A 4 -9.33 7.95 12.60
C PHE A 4 -9.66 8.92 13.76
N LEU A 5 -8.73 9.82 14.11
CA LEU A 5 -8.90 10.76 15.24
C LEU A 5 -10.11 11.71 15.10
N ASP A 6 -10.59 11.93 13.88
CA ASP A 6 -11.77 12.75 13.57
C ASP A 6 -13.10 11.96 13.61
N GLY A 7 -13.07 10.71 14.08
CA GLY A 7 -14.26 9.84 14.18
C GLY A 7 -14.67 9.18 12.86
N SER A 8 -14.00 9.52 11.76
CA SER A 8 -14.18 8.86 10.48
C SER A 8 -13.57 7.45 10.51
N ARG A 9 -13.93 6.58 9.55
CA ARG A 9 -13.56 5.16 9.60
C ARG A 9 -13.07 4.66 8.25
N SER A 10 -12.14 3.71 8.26
CA SER A 10 -11.77 2.93 7.08
C SER A 10 -12.33 1.52 7.12
N SER A 11 -12.65 0.99 5.94
CA SER A 11 -13.04 -0.41 5.71
C SER A 11 -12.33 -0.96 4.49
N SER A 12 -12.00 -2.25 4.52
CA SER A 12 -11.33 -2.95 3.44
C SER A 12 -12.14 -4.19 3.08
N HIS A 13 -12.19 -4.52 1.80
CA HIS A 13 -12.86 -5.69 1.27
C HIS A 13 -12.13 -6.18 0.01
N PRO A 14 -12.04 -7.50 -0.22
CA PRO A 14 -11.44 -8.05 -1.43
C PRO A 14 -12.13 -7.56 -2.71
N ASN A 15 -11.36 -7.35 -3.76
CA ASN A 15 -11.87 -6.93 -5.08
C ASN A 15 -11.69 -8.03 -6.14
N ILE A 16 -12.27 -7.81 -7.33
CA ILE A 16 -12.25 -8.78 -8.44
C ILE A 16 -10.85 -8.98 -9.05
N PHE A 17 -9.88 -8.14 -8.70
CA PHE A 17 -8.51 -8.21 -9.19
C PHE A 17 -7.57 -9.00 -8.26
N GLY A 18 -8.12 -9.60 -7.20
CA GLY A 18 -7.36 -10.39 -6.23
C GLY A 18 -6.61 -9.56 -5.19
N GLY A 19 -6.84 -8.25 -5.14
CA GLY A 19 -6.41 -7.38 -4.04
C GLY A 19 -7.59 -6.93 -3.19
N GLU A 20 -7.48 -5.73 -2.62
CA GLU A 20 -8.49 -5.14 -1.75
C GLU A 20 -8.83 -3.70 -2.15
N ASP A 21 -10.11 -3.35 -2.01
CA ASP A 21 -10.55 -1.96 -2.02
C ASP A 21 -10.65 -1.48 -0.58
N THR A 22 -9.88 -0.45 -0.23
CA THR A 22 -9.90 0.19 1.08
C THR A 22 -10.56 1.56 0.97
N THR A 23 -11.78 1.67 1.47
CA THR A 23 -12.50 2.94 1.57
C THR A 23 -11.98 3.73 2.77
N THR A 24 -11.56 4.96 2.51
CA THR A 24 -11.13 5.93 3.52
C THR A 24 -12.00 7.19 3.43
N PRO A 25 -11.93 8.10 4.42
CA PRO A 25 -12.62 9.38 4.37
C PRO A 25 -12.18 10.26 3.20
N LYS A 26 -10.97 10.04 2.67
CA LYS A 26 -10.39 10.76 1.52
C LYS A 26 -10.68 10.06 0.18
N GLY A 27 -11.48 8.99 0.19
CA GLY A 27 -11.82 8.18 -0.98
C GLY A 27 -11.26 6.76 -0.91
N THR A 28 -11.45 6.00 -1.99
CA THR A 28 -11.07 4.58 -2.07
C THR A 28 -9.67 4.41 -2.64
N ILE A 29 -8.87 3.59 -1.96
CA ILE A 29 -7.60 3.05 -2.46
C ILE A 29 -7.87 1.63 -2.96
N GLU A 30 -7.53 1.35 -4.21
CA GLU A 30 -7.64 -0.01 -4.77
C GLU A 30 -6.26 -0.64 -4.82
N SER A 31 -6.14 -1.90 -4.42
CA SER A 31 -4.92 -2.67 -4.55
C SER A 31 -5.12 -3.89 -5.45
N LYS A 32 -4.05 -4.33 -6.12
CA LYS A 32 -3.99 -5.60 -6.84
C LYS A 32 -2.56 -6.13 -6.89
N PRO A 33 -2.35 -7.46 -6.90
CA PRO A 33 -1.03 -8.03 -7.15
C PRO A 33 -0.48 -7.60 -8.53
N ASN A 34 0.84 -7.44 -8.62
CA ASN A 34 1.53 -7.09 -9.86
C ASN A 34 2.53 -8.18 -10.32
N ILE A 35 3.06 -8.02 -11.52
CA ILE A 35 3.95 -9.01 -12.15
C ILE A 35 5.32 -9.13 -11.49
N PHE A 36 5.69 -8.17 -10.63
CA PHE A 36 6.96 -8.14 -9.90
C PHE A 36 6.86 -8.86 -8.55
N GLY A 37 5.70 -9.48 -8.25
CA GLY A 37 5.46 -10.17 -6.99
C GLY A 37 5.11 -9.24 -5.83
N GLY A 38 4.84 -7.97 -6.09
CA GLY A 38 4.30 -7.03 -5.11
C GLY A 38 2.88 -6.60 -5.47
N THR A 39 2.53 -5.36 -5.13
CA THR A 39 1.17 -4.82 -5.22
C THR A 39 1.16 -3.46 -5.91
N ASP A 40 0.25 -3.27 -6.87
CA ASP A 40 -0.12 -1.97 -7.41
C ASP A 40 -1.23 -1.35 -6.57
N TYR A 41 -1.09 -0.07 -6.25
CA TYR A 41 -2.07 0.74 -5.53
C TYR A 41 -2.55 1.90 -6.40
N ARG A 42 -3.86 2.06 -6.51
CA ARG A 42 -4.50 3.24 -7.12
C ARG A 42 -5.09 4.11 -6.02
N LEU A 43 -4.60 5.34 -5.92
CA LEU A 43 -5.03 6.30 -4.91
C LEU A 43 -6.31 7.05 -5.35
N PRO A 44 -7.06 7.66 -4.41
CA PRO A 44 -8.28 8.40 -4.72
C PRO A 44 -8.08 9.55 -5.70
N ASN A 45 -6.90 10.18 -5.68
CA ASN A 45 -6.51 11.26 -6.60
C ASN A 45 -6.09 10.76 -8.00
N GLY A 46 -6.13 9.45 -8.25
CA GLY A 46 -5.74 8.82 -9.52
C GLY A 46 -4.25 8.49 -9.63
N GLU A 47 -3.44 8.85 -8.64
CA GLU A 47 -2.03 8.48 -8.59
C GLU A 47 -1.85 6.97 -8.40
N ARG A 48 -0.69 6.49 -8.83
CA ARG A 48 -0.30 5.08 -8.71
C ARG A 48 0.97 4.95 -7.88
N ILE A 49 0.94 3.98 -6.97
CA ILE A 49 2.12 3.52 -6.24
C ILE A 49 2.27 2.04 -6.57
N GLU A 50 3.47 1.58 -6.84
CA GLU A 50 3.77 0.16 -7.01
C GLU A 50 4.70 -0.29 -5.89
N SER A 51 4.51 -1.52 -5.42
CA SER A 51 5.43 -2.18 -4.50
C SER A 51 6.02 -3.43 -5.16
N HIS A 52 7.24 -3.78 -4.78
CA HIS A 52 7.85 -5.05 -5.12
C HIS A 52 8.81 -5.50 -4.00
N PRO A 53 9.02 -6.82 -3.83
CA PRO A 53 10.01 -7.33 -2.89
C PRO A 53 11.42 -6.79 -3.21
N ASN A 54 12.24 -6.61 -2.18
CA ASN A 54 13.65 -6.23 -2.30
C ASN A 54 14.59 -7.32 -1.77
N ILE A 55 15.89 -7.18 -2.04
CA ILE A 55 16.91 -8.17 -1.69
C ILE A 55 17.14 -8.31 -0.17
N PHE A 56 16.60 -7.40 0.63
CA PHE A 56 16.71 -7.41 2.09
C PHE A 56 15.52 -8.12 2.76
N GLY A 57 14.61 -8.69 1.96
CA GLY A 57 13.44 -9.41 2.44
C GLY A 57 12.26 -8.51 2.82
N GLY A 58 12.32 -7.22 2.51
CA GLY A 58 11.19 -6.28 2.64
C GLY A 58 10.62 -5.89 1.28
N GLN A 59 10.10 -4.67 1.18
CA GLN A 59 9.49 -4.15 -0.05
C GLN A 59 9.99 -2.74 -0.39
N ASP A 60 10.16 -2.47 -1.67
CA ASP A 60 10.35 -1.11 -2.19
C ASP A 60 9.01 -0.60 -2.72
N PHE A 61 8.70 0.67 -2.43
CA PHE A 61 7.52 1.37 -2.89
C PHE A 61 7.93 2.50 -3.81
N ARG A 62 7.52 2.43 -5.07
CA ARG A 62 7.76 3.49 -6.05
C ARG A 62 6.54 4.39 -6.17
N GLN A 63 6.77 5.66 -5.95
CA GLN A 63 5.76 6.71 -5.95
C GLN A 63 5.77 7.49 -7.27
N PRO A 64 4.70 8.27 -7.55
CA PRO A 64 4.72 9.24 -8.64
C PRO A 64 5.94 10.17 -8.54
N GLY A 65 6.55 10.49 -9.68
CA GLY A 65 7.77 11.31 -9.72
C GLY A 65 9.08 10.54 -9.48
N GLY A 66 9.02 9.21 -9.30
CA GLY A 66 10.20 8.35 -9.26
C GLY A 66 10.87 8.24 -7.89
N LEU A 67 10.26 8.81 -6.85
CA LEU A 67 10.67 8.58 -5.47
C LEU A 67 10.45 7.10 -5.11
N VAL A 68 11.45 6.50 -4.48
CA VAL A 68 11.39 5.12 -3.98
C VAL A 68 11.57 5.16 -2.47
N VAL A 69 10.64 4.55 -1.75
CA VAL A 69 10.73 4.29 -0.31
C VAL A 69 11.07 2.82 -0.13
N GLU A 70 12.18 2.54 0.54
CA GLU A 70 12.63 1.19 0.84
C GLU A 70 12.21 0.81 2.25
N CYS A 71 11.46 -0.28 2.38
CA CYS A 71 11.10 -0.89 3.67
C CYS A 71 11.89 -2.18 3.89
N ARG A 72 12.42 -2.35 5.10
CA ARG A 72 13.19 -3.55 5.50
C ARG A 72 12.69 -4.11 6.83
N PRO A 73 12.65 -5.43 7.02
CA PRO A 73 12.31 -6.03 8.30
C PRO A 73 13.25 -5.57 9.42
N ASN A 74 12.71 -5.36 10.61
CA ASN A 74 13.47 -5.00 11.81
C ASN A 74 13.38 -6.06 12.91
N LEU A 75 14.23 -5.94 13.93
CA LEU A 75 14.34 -6.91 15.03
C LEU A 75 13.10 -6.99 15.93
N PHE A 76 12.13 -6.09 15.76
CA PHE A 76 10.89 -6.06 16.54
C PHE A 76 9.71 -6.73 15.82
N GLY A 77 9.96 -7.32 14.64
CA GLY A 77 8.93 -7.98 13.82
C GLY A 77 8.10 -7.02 12.97
N GLY A 78 8.53 -5.78 12.82
CA GLY A 78 7.96 -4.79 11.88
C GLY A 78 8.93 -4.48 10.73
N GLU A 79 8.72 -3.36 10.07
CA GLU A 79 9.60 -2.85 9.01
C GLU A 79 10.03 -1.40 9.29
N ASP A 80 11.25 -1.05 8.90
CA ASP A 80 11.77 0.32 8.87
C ASP A 80 11.78 0.80 7.40
N CYS A 81 11.10 1.92 7.13
CA CYS A 81 10.93 2.49 5.79
C CYS A 81 11.66 3.83 5.65
N ARG A 82 12.41 4.03 4.57
CA ARG A 82 13.22 5.25 4.31
C ARG A 82 13.29 5.65 2.85
#